data_AF-A0A954HKG5-F1
#
_entry.id   AF-A0A954HKG5-F1
#
_cell.length_a   1.000
_cell.length_b   1.000
_cell.length_c   1.000
_cell.angle_alpha   90.00
_cell.angle_beta   90.00
_cell.angle_gamma   90.00
#
_symmetry.space_group_name_H-M   'P 1'
#
loop_
_entity.id
_entity.type
_entity.pdbx_description
1 polymer ?
#
loop_
_entity_poly.entity_id
_entity_poly.type
_entity_poly.pdbx_seq_one_letter_code
_entity_poly.pdbx_strand_id
1 'polypeptide(L)'
;MTQSHPEFSVFGQKLTGDIGIYGLMEDLGRAMTTHPDMLMLGGGNPAAVPAMQQIFRERMEELLADGSAFDRMLGNYDPPQGNPRFQQSMADMLSRTY
;
A
#
# COMPACT_ATOMS: atom_id res chain seq x y z
N MET A 1 -33.54 -21.65 13.13
CA MET A 1 -32.51 -21.02 13.98
C MET A 1 -32.21 -19.67 13.36
N THR A 2 -32.76 -18.60 13.93
CA THR A 2 -32.56 -17.24 13.41
C THR A 2 -31.16 -16.78 13.80
N GLN A 3 -30.24 -16.65 12.84
CA GLN A 3 -28.94 -16.07 13.10
C GLN A 3 -29.13 -14.58 13.42
N SER A 4 -28.88 -14.19 14.67
CA SER A 4 -28.77 -12.79 15.05
C SER A 4 -27.47 -12.24 14.48
N HIS A 5 -27.55 -11.38 13.46
CA HIS A 5 -26.40 -10.59 13.04
C HIS A 5 -26.00 -9.65 14.20
N PRO A 6 -24.69 -9.48 14.48
CA PRO A 6 -24.25 -8.52 15.48
C PRO A 6 -24.76 -7.12 15.10
N GLU A 7 -25.41 -6.43 16.03
CA GLU A 7 -25.83 -5.04 15.81
C GLU A 7 -24.58 -4.14 15.74
N PHE A 8 -24.33 -3.57 14.56
CA PHE A 8 -23.28 -2.58 14.39
C PHE A 8 -23.72 -1.21 14.90
N SER A 9 -22.75 -0.44 15.42
CA SER A 9 -22.95 0.99 15.67
C SER A 9 -23.32 1.73 14.37
N VAL A 10 -23.89 2.93 14.47
CA VAL A 10 -24.18 3.78 13.29
C VAL A 10 -22.94 3.99 12.42
N PHE A 11 -21.77 4.12 13.04
CA PHE A 11 -20.50 4.20 12.32
C PHE A 11 -20.16 2.91 11.58
N GLY A 12 -20.34 1.76 12.24
CA GLY A 12 -20.15 0.44 11.61
C GLY A 12 -21.07 0.24 10.42
N GLN A 13 -22.35 0.55 10.57
CA GLN A 13 -23.35 0.47 9.48
C GLN A 13 -22.97 1.35 8.29
N LYS A 14 -22.39 2.53 8.52
CA LYS A 14 -21.91 3.41 7.43
C LYS A 14 -20.72 2.80 6.68
N LEU A 15 -19.83 2.09 7.36
CA LEU A 15 -18.66 1.43 6.73
C LEU A 15 -19.02 0.12 6.04
N THR A 16 -20.04 -0.61 6.53
CA THR A 16 -20.46 -1.92 6.01
C THR A 16 -21.70 -1.86 5.14
N GLY A 17 -22.24 -0.68 4.88
CA GLY A 17 -23.41 -0.50 4.02
C GLY A 17 -23.06 -0.69 2.55
N ASP A 18 -24.06 -1.02 1.74
CA ASP A 18 -23.90 -1.18 0.29
C ASP A 18 -23.59 0.17 -0.37
N ILE A 19 -22.31 0.39 -0.68
CA ILE A 19 -21.83 1.57 -1.40
C ILE A 19 -21.30 1.16 -2.77
N GLY A 20 -21.63 1.95 -3.80
CA GLY A 20 -21.28 1.60 -5.19
C GLY A 20 -19.78 1.40 -5.43
N ILE A 21 -18.93 2.10 -4.68
CA ILE A 21 -17.47 1.95 -4.78
C ILE A 21 -16.99 0.60 -4.22
N TYR A 22 -17.70 0.01 -3.25
CA TYR A 22 -17.39 -1.31 -2.72
C TYR A 22 -17.67 -2.38 -3.76
N GLY A 23 -18.85 -2.34 -4.41
CA GLY A 23 -19.17 -3.25 -5.51
C GLY A 23 -18.17 -3.17 -6.66
N LEU A 24 -17.74 -1.95 -7.03
CA LEU A 24 -16.68 -1.77 -8.03
C LEU A 24 -15.37 -2.44 -7.61
N MET A 25 -14.93 -2.28 -6.36
CA MET A 25 -13.70 -2.90 -5.87
C MET A 25 -13.79 -4.43 -5.82
N GLU A 26 -14.97 -5.00 -5.50
CA GLU A 26 -15.20 -6.45 -5.58
C GLU A 26 -15.07 -6.97 -7.02
N ASP A 27 -15.64 -6.26 -7.98
CA ASP A 27 -15.55 -6.62 -9.40
C ASP A 27 -14.10 -6.54 -9.91
N LEU A 28 -13.37 -5.48 -9.56
CA LEU A 28 -11.95 -5.34 -9.89
C LEU A 28 -11.10 -6.46 -9.26
N GLY A 29 -11.34 -6.82 -8.01
CA GLY A 29 -10.63 -7.91 -7.33
C GLY A 29 -10.91 -9.28 -7.94
N ARG A 30 -12.18 -9.56 -8.30
CA ARG A 30 -12.56 -10.78 -9.00
C ARG A 30 -11.93 -10.85 -10.39
N ALA A 31 -11.99 -9.77 -11.16
CA ALA A 31 -11.35 -9.69 -12.48
C ALA A 31 -9.87 -10.07 -12.45
N MET A 32 -9.13 -9.57 -11.46
CA MET A 32 -7.70 -9.87 -11.29
C MET A 32 -7.39 -11.34 -10.95
N THR A 33 -8.34 -12.08 -10.38
CA THR A 33 -8.10 -13.43 -9.83
C THR A 33 -8.74 -14.54 -10.65
N THR A 34 -9.88 -14.29 -11.29
CA THR A 34 -10.67 -15.33 -11.99
C THR A 34 -10.63 -15.24 -13.51
N HIS A 35 -10.13 -14.15 -14.09
CA HIS A 35 -10.14 -13.92 -15.53
C HIS A 35 -8.77 -13.44 -16.05
N PRO A 36 -7.80 -14.35 -16.25
CA PRO A 36 -6.43 -13.98 -16.66
C PRO A 36 -6.36 -13.26 -18.01
N ASP A 37 -7.34 -13.48 -18.89
CA ASP A 37 -7.41 -12.84 -20.22
C ASP A 37 -8.14 -11.48 -20.22
N MET A 38 -8.68 -11.05 -19.07
CA MET A 38 -9.37 -9.78 -18.96
C MET A 38 -8.36 -8.61 -18.97
N LEU A 39 -8.61 -7.61 -19.82
CA LEU A 39 -7.80 -6.40 -19.86
C LEU A 39 -8.08 -5.53 -18.62
N MET A 40 -7.17 -5.57 -17.66
CA MET A 40 -7.29 -4.83 -16.41
C MET A 40 -6.86 -3.36 -16.56
N LEU A 41 -7.79 -2.52 -17.05
CA LEU A 41 -7.58 -1.07 -17.26
C LEU A 41 -8.21 -0.18 -16.17
N GLY A 42 -8.90 -0.77 -15.19
CA GLY A 42 -9.54 -0.06 -14.09
C GLY A 42 -8.72 0.01 -12.80
N GLY A 43 -7.53 -0.61 -12.77
CA GLY A 43 -6.66 -0.65 -11.59
C GLY A 43 -5.78 0.59 -11.44
N GLY A 44 -5.27 0.82 -10.22
CA GLY A 44 -4.33 1.90 -9.90
C GLY A 44 -2.88 1.45 -9.72
N ASN A 45 -2.56 0.17 -9.98
CA ASN A 45 -1.22 -0.34 -9.81
C ASN A 45 -0.27 0.27 -10.84
N PRO A 46 0.91 0.77 -10.43
CA PRO A 46 1.89 1.30 -11.37
C PRO A 46 2.45 0.19 -12.27
N ALA A 47 2.97 0.61 -13.43
CA ALA A 47 3.64 -0.31 -14.34
C ALA A 47 4.94 -0.87 -13.71
N ALA A 48 5.24 -2.12 -14.02
CA ALA A 48 6.50 -2.78 -13.67
C ALA A 48 7.63 -2.29 -14.59
N VAL A 49 8.14 -1.08 -14.36
CA VAL A 49 9.22 -0.49 -15.16
C VAL A 49 10.57 -1.15 -14.82
N PRO A 50 11.26 -1.85 -15.77
CA PRO A 50 12.47 -2.62 -15.46
C PRO A 50 13.59 -1.81 -14.82
N ALA A 51 13.83 -0.58 -15.30
CA ALA A 51 14.85 0.30 -14.75
C ALA A 51 14.57 0.69 -13.28
N MET A 52 13.31 0.94 -12.93
CA MET A 52 12.93 1.23 -11.54
C MET A 52 13.08 0.00 -10.65
N GLN A 53 12.69 -1.19 -11.15
CA GLN A 53 12.87 -2.43 -10.41
C GLN A 53 14.34 -2.73 -10.13
N GLN A 54 15.24 -2.44 -11.07
CA GLN A 54 16.68 -2.60 -10.88
C GLN A 54 17.19 -1.71 -9.73
N ILE A 55 16.82 -0.43 -9.72
CA ILE A 55 17.18 0.51 -8.65
C ILE A 55 16.68 0.01 -7.29
N PHE A 56 15.43 -0.48 -7.21
CA PHE A 56 14.89 -0.99 -5.95
C PHE A 56 15.65 -2.23 -5.45
N ARG A 57 16.05 -3.14 -6.34
CA ARG A 57 16.85 -4.32 -5.96
C ARG A 57 18.22 -3.91 -5.43
N GLU A 58 18.92 -3.00 -6.12
CA GLU A 58 20.22 -2.49 -5.67
C GLU A 58 20.13 -1.85 -4.28
N ARG A 59 19.10 -1.03 -4.02
CA ARG A 59 18.92 -0.41 -2.69
C ARG A 59 18.63 -1.44 -1.60
N MET A 60 17.92 -2.51 -1.92
CA MET A 60 17.70 -3.61 -0.97
C MET A 60 19.00 -4.37 -0.66
N GLU A 61 19.85 -4.60 -1.67
CA GLU A 61 21.18 -5.22 -1.47
C GLU A 61 22.08 -4.35 -0.60
N GLU A 62 22.08 -3.03 -0.82
CA GLU A 62 22.81 -2.07 0.03
C GLU A 62 22.34 -2.13 1.49
N LEU A 63 21.03 -2.21 1.73
CA LEU A 63 20.47 -2.34 3.08
C LEU A 63 20.86 -3.66 3.75
N LEU A 64 20.90 -4.75 3.00
CA LEU A 64 21.33 -6.07 3.49
C LEU A 64 22.83 -6.10 3.80
N ALA A 65 23.65 -5.37 3.04
CA ALA A 65 25.08 -5.26 3.27
C ALA A 65 25.43 -4.37 4.49
N ASP A 66 24.60 -3.38 4.81
CA ASP A 66 24.71 -2.58 6.05
C ASP A 66 24.10 -3.37 7.21
N GLY A 67 24.96 -4.08 7.93
CA GLY A 67 24.61 -5.18 8.85
C GLY A 67 23.61 -4.92 9.98
N SER A 68 23.08 -3.70 10.15
CA SER A 68 21.90 -3.46 11.01
C SER A 68 20.81 -2.62 10.36
N ALA A 69 21.02 -2.06 9.17
CA ALA A 69 20.05 -1.21 8.51
C ALA A 69 18.79 -2.00 8.11
N PHE A 70 18.95 -3.17 7.51
CA PHE A 70 17.84 -4.04 7.14
C PHE A 70 17.02 -4.49 8.36
N ASP A 71 17.68 -4.99 9.40
CA ASP A 71 17.01 -5.47 10.62
C ASP A 71 16.26 -4.34 11.33
N ARG A 72 16.84 -3.14 11.40
CA ARG A 72 16.16 -1.96 11.96
C ARG A 72 14.96 -1.55 11.12
N MET A 73 15.06 -1.59 9.79
CA MET A 73 13.95 -1.26 8.89
C MET A 73 12.76 -2.21 9.08
N LEU A 74 13.01 -3.50 9.33
CA LEU A 74 11.94 -4.48 9.55
C LEU A 74 11.41 -4.50 10.98
N GLY A 75 12.29 -4.41 11.97
CA GLY A 75 11.97 -4.70 13.36
C GLY A 75 11.57 -3.50 14.20
N ASN A 76 11.91 -2.28 13.76
CA ASN A 76 11.68 -1.08 14.55
C ASN A 76 10.62 -0.20 13.92
N TYR A 77 9.62 0.18 14.71
CA TYR A 77 8.65 1.19 14.30
C TYR A 77 9.31 2.57 14.22
N ASP A 78 8.99 3.28 13.14
CA ASP A 78 9.16 4.72 13.09
C ASP A 78 8.24 5.41 14.10
N PRO A 79 8.57 6.64 14.54
CA PRO A 79 7.66 7.42 15.37
C PRO A 79 6.35 7.71 14.62
N PRO A 80 5.27 8.14 15.31
CA PRO A 80 3.97 8.39 14.67
C PRO A 80 3.98 9.38 13.49
N GLN A 81 4.99 10.25 13.43
CA GLN A 81 5.19 11.21 12.34
C GLN A 81 5.96 10.61 11.12
N GLY A 82 6.45 9.37 11.22
CA GLY A 82 7.27 8.69 10.21
C GLY A 82 8.78 8.85 10.47
N ASN A 83 9.62 8.20 9.65
CA ASN A 83 11.07 8.23 9.82
C ASN A 83 11.65 9.66 9.79
N PRO A 84 12.31 10.16 10.86
CA PRO A 84 12.80 11.54 10.92
C PRO A 84 13.84 11.87 9.84
N ARG A 85 14.69 10.90 9.46
CA ARG A 85 15.71 11.11 8.40
C ARG A 85 15.05 11.26 7.03
N PHE A 86 14.01 10.47 6.77
CA PHE A 86 13.24 10.57 5.53
C PHE A 86 12.48 11.90 5.46
N GLN A 87 11.83 12.31 6.56
CA GLN A 87 11.12 13.59 6.64
C GLN A 87 12.04 14.77 6.29
N GLN A 88 13.23 14.84 6.90
CA GLN A 88 14.20 15.90 6.60
C GLN A 88 14.66 15.85 5.14
N SER A 89 14.99 14.66 4.63
CA SER A 89 15.45 14.48 3.25
C SER A 89 14.39 14.93 2.23
N MET A 90 13.12 14.64 2.51
CA MET A 90 11.98 15.08 1.70
C MET A 90 11.79 16.60 1.77
N ALA A 91 11.82 17.19 2.95
CA ALA A 91 11.70 18.64 3.12
C ALA A 91 12.82 19.38 2.36
N ASP A 92 14.07 18.89 2.48
CA ASP A 92 15.21 19.46 1.78
C ASP A 92 15.09 19.31 0.26
N MET A 93 14.64 18.15 -0.23
CA MET A 93 14.40 17.94 -1.66
C MET A 93 13.35 18.90 -2.21
N LEU A 94 12.22 19.03 -1.51
CA LEU A 94 11.13 19.91 -1.94
C LEU A 94 11.58 21.37 -1.95
N SER A 95 12.24 21.84 -0.88
CA SER A 95 12.74 23.22 -0.76
C SER A 95 13.81 23.59 -1.79
N ARG A 96 14.55 22.59 -2.30
CA ARG A 96 15.53 22.79 -3.38
C ARG A 96 14.90 22.79 -4.76
N THR A 97 13.74 22.15 -4.93
CA THR A 97 13.13 21.88 -6.24
C THR A 97 12.04 22.88 -6.60
N TYR A 98 11.35 23.41 -5.60
CA TYR A 98 10.20 24.31 -5.73
C TYR A 98 10.41 25.58 -4.91
#